data_AF-A0A077WNB1-F1
#
_entry.id   AF-A0A077WNB1-F1
#
_cell.length_a   1.000
_cell.length_b   1.000
_cell.length_c   1.000
_cell.angle_alpha   90.00
_cell.angle_beta   90.00
_cell.angle_gamma   90.00
#
_symmetry.space_group_name_H-M   'P 1'
#
loop_
_entity.id
_entity.type
_entity.pdbx_description
1 polymer ?
#
loop_
_entity_poly.entity_id
_entity_poly.type
_entity_poly.pdbx_seq_one_letter_code
_entity_poly.pdbx_strand_id
1 'polypeptide(L)' 'MVRRLSPAGRRLATVMVSGPFVVATSWILYKRIVLGEERRVRDGRPVRPAGVQERDEQQQQQLRP' A
#
# COMPACT_ATOMS: atom_id res chain seq x y z
N MET A 1 -17.19 -27.92 -14.45
CA MET A 1 -17.33 -28.74 -13.22
C MET A 1 -16.83 -27.93 -12.02
N VAL A 2 -17.73 -27.42 -11.17
CA VAL A 2 -17.33 -26.79 -9.90
C VAL A 2 -16.95 -27.91 -8.93
N ARG A 3 -15.66 -28.18 -8.78
CA ARG A 3 -15.17 -29.16 -7.79
C ARG A 3 -15.41 -28.55 -6.41
N ARG A 4 -16.44 -29.01 -5.70
CA ARG A 4 -16.73 -28.57 -4.33
C ARG A 4 -15.52 -28.93 -3.48
N LEU A 5 -14.67 -27.94 -3.17
CA LEU A 5 -13.59 -28.14 -2.20
C LEU A 5 -14.23 -28.39 -0.83
N SER A 6 -13.75 -29.43 -0.15
CA SER A 6 -14.00 -29.64 1.28
C SER A 6 -13.78 -28.32 2.05
N PRO A 7 -14.53 -28.04 3.14
CA PRO A 7 -14.36 -26.82 3.94
C PRO A 7 -12.91 -26.52 4.31
N ALA A 8 -12.10 -27.56 4.52
CA ALA A 8 -10.66 -27.44 4.77
C ALA A 8 -9.88 -26.93 3.54
N GLY A 9 -10.23 -27.39 2.34
CA GLY A 9 -9.62 -26.94 1.09
C GLY A 9 -9.94 -25.48 0.78
N ARG A 10 -11.14 -25.00 1.11
CA ARG A 10 -11.50 -23.59 0.94
C ARG A 10 -10.64 -22.68 1.83
N ARG A 11 -10.42 -23.10 3.09
CA ARG A 11 -9.53 -22.39 4.03
C ARG A 11 -8.08 -22.40 3.53
N LEU A 12 -7.60 -23.54 3.04
CA LEU A 12 -6.25 -23.66 2.49
C LEU A 12 -6.04 -22.75 1.28
N ALA A 13 -7.01 -22.69 0.37
CA ALA A 13 -6.98 -21.78 -0.77
C ALA A 13 -6.95 -20.31 -0.30
N THR A 14 -7.76 -19.95 0.70
CA THR A 14 -7.73 -18.61 1.29
C THR A 14 -6.35 -18.29 1.87
N VAL A 15 -5.75 -19.19 2.64
CA VAL A 15 -4.41 -18.99 3.24
C VAL A 15 -3.32 -18.91 2.17
N MET A 16 -3.38 -19.75 1.13
CA MET A 16 -2.45 -19.70 0.01
C MET A 16 -2.51 -18.37 -0.73
N VAL A 17 -3.71 -17.79 -0.88
CA VAL A 17 -3.88 -16.50 -1.55
C VAL A 17 -3.52 -15.35 -0.62
N SER A 18 -3.99 -15.34 0.63
CA SER A 18 -3.80 -14.22 1.56
C SER A 18 -2.41 -14.18 2.18
N GLY A 19 -1.78 -15.33 2.40
CA GLY A 19 -0.47 -15.47 3.04
C GLY A 19 0.61 -14.60 2.40
N PRO A 20 0.83 -14.69 1.08
CA PRO A 20 1.81 -13.86 0.38
C PRO A 20 1.59 -12.35 0.56
N PHE A 21 0.34 -11.88 0.52
CA PHE A 21 0.04 -10.46 0.75
C PHE A 21 0.39 -10.03 2.17
N VAL A 22 0.00 -10.83 3.18
CA VAL A 22 0.31 -10.54 4.58
C VAL A 22 1.82 -10.50 4.80
N VAL A 23 2.56 -11.44 4.22
CA VAL A 23 4.04 -11.48 4.30
C VAL A 23 4.64 -10.23 3.65
N ALA A 24 4.21 -9.89 2.43
CA ALA A 24 4.73 -8.73 1.72
C ALA A 24 4.43 -7.40 2.46
N THR A 25 3.20 -7.21 2.91
CA THR A 25 2.81 -6.01 3.66
C THR A 25 3.56 -5.92 4.98
N SER A 26 3.67 -7.03 5.72
CA SER A 26 4.42 -7.07 6.98
C SER A 26 5.90 -6.79 6.77
N TRP A 27 6.50 -7.32 5.70
CA TRP A 27 7.90 -7.06 5.35
C TRP A 27 8.15 -5.59 5.01
N ILE A 28 7.28 -5.00 4.18
CA ILE A 28 7.37 -3.57 3.83
C ILE A 28 7.24 -2.72 5.10
N LEU A 29 6.28 -3.05 5.96
CA LEU A 29 6.05 -2.31 7.19
C LEU A 29 7.23 -2.46 8.16
N TYR A 30 7.80 -3.66 8.28
CA TYR A 30 9.00 -3.93 9.08
C TYR A 30 10.20 -3.10 8.60
N LYS A 31 10.44 -3.08 7.28
CA LYS A 31 11.44 -2.22 6.64
C LYS A 31 11.23 -0.74 6.94
N ARG A 32 9.98 -0.27 6.98
CA ARG A 32 9.62 1.14 7.20
C ARG A 32 9.66 1.56 8.67
N ILE A 33 9.08 0.76 9.56
CA ILE A 33 8.87 1.13 10.97
C ILE A 33 10.06 0.69 11.83
N VAL A 34 10.53 -0.55 11.65
CA VAL A 34 11.56 -1.13 12.53
C VAL A 34 12.96 -0.77 12.05
N LEU A 35 13.20 -0.85 10.73
CA LEU A 35 14.50 -0.49 10.17
C LEU A 35 14.71 1.02 10.03
N GLY A 36 13.65 1.82 10.19
CA GLY A 36 13.73 3.28 10.07
C GLY A 36 14.26 3.74 8.71
N GLU A 37 14.20 2.90 7.66
CA GLU A 37 14.61 3.31 6.30
C GLU A 37 13.76 4.52 5.90
N GLU A 38 14.38 5.70 5.90
CA GLU A 38 13.76 6.96 5.54
C GLU A 38 13.02 6.76 4.21
N ARG A 39 11.75 7.21 4.17
CA ARG A 39 10.89 7.14 2.99
C ARG A 39 11.71 7.56 1.78
N ARG A 40 11.95 6.65 0.81
CA ARG A 40 12.72 6.96 -0.41
C ARG A 40 12.28 8.32 -0.97
N VAL A 41 13.07 9.32 -0.62
CA VAL A 41 13.01 10.66 -1.15
C VAL A 41 13.73 10.54 -2.47
N ARG A 42 12.99 10.62 -3.56
CA ARG A 42 13.63 10.89 -4.85
C ARG A 42 14.06 12.36 -4.72
N ASP A 43 15.36 12.59 -4.57
CA ASP A 43 15.98 13.92 -4.53
C ASP A 43 15.62 14.80 -3.31
N GLY A 44 15.54 14.20 -2.11
CA GLY A 44 15.31 14.96 -0.86
C GLY A 44 13.88 15.51 -0.70
N ARG A 45 12.97 15.20 -1.63
CA ARG A 45 11.56 15.57 -1.54
C ARG A 45 10.70 14.33 -1.27
N PRO A 46 9.71 14.42 -0.37
CA PRO A 46 8.74 13.35 -0.21
C PRO A 46 8.04 13.15 -1.55
N VAL A 47 8.17 11.96 -2.16
CA VAL A 47 7.40 11.58 -3.34
C VAL A 47 5.93 11.62 -2.94
N ARG A 48 5.27 12.75 -3.23
CA ARG A 48 3.83 12.92 -3.13
C ARG A 48 3.21 12.38 -4.42
N PRO A 49 2.10 11.64 -4.35
CA PRO A 49 1.42 11.16 -5.54
C PRO A 49 1.03 12.34 -6.42
N ALA A 50 1.24 12.20 -7.74
CA ALA A 50 1.17 13.30 -8.72
C ALA A 50 -0.17 14.08 -8.70
N GLY A 51 -1.27 13.49 -8.24
CA GLY A 51 -2.58 14.16 -8.19
C GLY A 51 -2.90 14.94 -6.90
N VAL A 52 -1.99 15.02 -5.92
CA VAL A 52 -2.24 15.79 -4.68
C VAL A 52 -1.80 17.25 -4.82
N GLN A 53 -0.74 17.52 -5.58
CA GLN A 53 -0.18 18.87 -5.74
C GLN A 53 -1.13 19.82 -6.49
N GLU A 54 -1.78 19.33 -7.55
CA GLU A 54 -2.70 20.14 -8.36
C GLU A 54 -3.93 20.62 -7.57
N ARG A 55 -4.43 19.79 -6.62
CA ARG A 55 -5.56 20.17 -5.76
C ARG A 55 -5.17 21.26 -4.76
N ASP A 56 -4.00 21.14 -4.15
CA ASP A 56 -3.52 22.12 -3.16
C ASP A 56 -3.25 23.49 -3.83
N GLU A 57 -2.71 23.49 -5.05
CA GLU A 57 -2.44 24.72 -5.82
C GLU A 57 -3.73 25.40 -6.30
N GLN A 58 -4.69 24.64 -6.85
CA GLN A 58 -5.99 25.19 -7.25
C GLN A 58 -6.77 25.72 -6.04
N GLN A 59 -6.70 25.02 -4.91
CA GLN A 59 -7.36 25.45 -3.69
C GLN A 59 -6.69 26.70 -3.11
N GLN A 60 -5.37 26.82 -3.14
CA GLN A 60 -4.67 28.05 -2.74
C GLN A 60 -4.97 29.25 -3.66
N GLN A 61 -5.12 29.02 -4.96
CA GLN A 61 -5.53 30.07 -5.90
C GLN A 61 -6.97 30.52 -5.69
N GLN A 62 -7.87 29.62 -5.33
CA GLN A 62 -9.26 29.97 -5.00
C GLN A 62 -9.41 30.71 -3.66
N LEU A 63 -8.44 30.59 -2.75
CA LEU A 63 -8.44 31.28 -1.46
C LEU A 63 -7.75 32.66 -1.47
N ARG A 64 -7.20 33.12 -2.60
CA ARG A 64 -6.68 34.49 -2.75
C ARG A 64 -7.74 35.36 -3.46
N PRO A 65 -8.35 36.35 -2.77
CA PRO A 65 -9.30 37.28 -3.38
C PRO A 65 -8.62 38.21 -4.40
#